data_AF-A0A845YM52-F1
#
_entry.id   AF-A0A845YM52-F1
#
_cell.length_a   1.000
_cell.length_b   1.000
_cell.length_c   1.000
_cell.angle_alpha   90.00
_cell.angle_beta   90.00
_cell.angle_gamma   90.00
#
_symmetry.space_group_name_H-M   'P 1'
#
loop_
_entity.id
_entity.type
_entity.pdbx_description
1 polymer ?
#
loop_
_entity_poly.entity_id
_entity_poly.type
_entity_poly.pdbx_seq_one_letter_code
_entity_poly.pdbx_strand_id
1 'polypeptide(L)'
;MVPKELKFLLKLLGFPNYRAPLTKIQPTPKMKATERNNLCRRLCSQGFVASAVVVTKFKIAPPGKSLLKLDAAGSLVKEEELQVLQACAKRTISPRKMGIPDDKQQLVIQDLSQRGLIKVVEYKITEIWLTEQGQQYLLEHYECNSTSEHIHLKMLTDYLRLLRRFQGVAREQVQSATAESQKLVATEKLVVSESKPTDAAILQLIKDLDNKLGTNNYLPIFHLRQQLQSKLSQEELDQALYRLQKQEQIELSALVHTQNYTPEQINAGINQRVGSKLFFIQLI
;
A
#
# COMPACT_ATOMS: atom_id res chain seq x y z
N MET A 1 -16.93 1.68 -0.28
CA MET A 1 -16.77 0.22 0.02
C MET A 1 -17.59 -0.16 1.25
N VAL A 2 -18.14 -1.37 1.35
CA VAL A 2 -19.02 -1.77 2.48
C VAL A 2 -18.18 -2.13 3.71
N PRO A 3 -18.64 -1.91 4.98
CA PRO A 3 -17.82 -2.16 6.18
C PRO A 3 -17.22 -3.58 6.30
N LYS A 4 -17.92 -4.61 5.78
CA LYS A 4 -17.42 -6.00 5.75
C LYS A 4 -16.25 -6.19 4.77
N GLU A 5 -16.29 -5.50 3.63
CA GLU A 5 -15.22 -5.49 2.62
C GLU A 5 -13.99 -4.81 3.21
N LEU A 6 -14.17 -3.68 3.90
CA LEU A 6 -13.08 -2.96 4.57
C LEU A 6 -12.39 -3.80 5.64
N LYS A 7 -13.16 -4.44 6.51
CA LYS A 7 -12.61 -5.37 7.51
C LYS A 7 -11.87 -6.54 6.87
N PHE A 8 -12.28 -6.99 5.69
CA PHE A 8 -11.57 -8.03 4.95
C PHE A 8 -10.17 -7.56 4.54
N LEU A 9 -10.08 -6.36 3.94
CA LEU A 9 -8.79 -5.79 3.52
C LEU A 9 -7.89 -5.49 4.73
N LEU A 10 -8.43 -4.87 5.78
CA LEU A 10 -7.68 -4.58 7.00
C LEU A 10 -7.17 -5.84 7.69
N LYS A 11 -7.93 -6.95 7.65
CA LYS A 11 -7.44 -8.24 8.18
C LYS A 11 -6.27 -8.79 7.39
N LEU A 12 -6.22 -8.58 6.07
CA LEU A 12 -5.09 -9.02 5.25
C LEU A 12 -3.80 -8.28 5.62
N LEU A 13 -3.87 -7.01 6.05
CA LEU A 13 -2.70 -6.24 6.50
C LEU A 13 -1.97 -6.88 7.68
N GLY A 14 -2.69 -7.64 8.52
CA GLY A 14 -2.11 -8.33 9.67
C GLY A 14 -1.35 -9.62 9.33
N PHE A 15 -1.27 -10.00 8.06
CA PHE A 15 -0.52 -11.18 7.60
C PHE A 15 0.79 -10.79 6.90
N PRO A 16 1.81 -11.67 6.94
CA PRO A 16 3.05 -11.43 6.23
C PRO A 16 2.80 -11.28 4.73
N ASN A 17 3.44 -10.28 4.11
CA ASN A 17 3.26 -9.93 2.70
C ASN A 17 1.80 -9.71 2.28
N TYR A 18 0.94 -9.35 3.24
CA TYR A 18 -0.50 -9.18 3.06
C TYR A 18 -1.19 -10.40 2.45
N ARG A 19 -0.61 -11.59 2.63
CA ARG A 19 -1.02 -12.86 2.02
C ARG A 19 -1.50 -13.83 3.09
N ALA A 20 -2.66 -14.44 2.85
CA ALA A 20 -3.25 -15.39 3.78
C ALA A 20 -4.08 -16.47 3.08
N PRO A 21 -4.24 -17.64 3.70
CA PRO A 21 -5.28 -18.58 3.30
C PRO A 21 -6.66 -17.96 3.50
N LEU A 22 -7.58 -18.14 2.54
CA LEU A 22 -8.94 -17.60 2.63
C LEU A 22 -9.67 -18.08 3.91
N THR A 23 -9.33 -19.28 4.40
CA THR A 23 -9.89 -19.84 5.64
C THR A 23 -9.59 -19.01 6.88
N LYS A 24 -8.44 -18.32 6.91
CA LYS A 24 -7.98 -17.49 8.03
C LYS A 24 -8.56 -16.08 7.99
N ILE A 25 -9.07 -15.62 6.85
CA ILE A 25 -9.72 -14.32 6.75
C ILE A 25 -11.18 -14.44 7.15
N GLN A 26 -11.50 -13.96 8.36
CA GLN A 26 -12.88 -13.88 8.86
C GLN A 26 -13.19 -12.45 9.28
N PRO A 27 -13.79 -11.63 8.40
CA PRO A 27 -14.16 -10.25 8.72
C PRO A 27 -15.11 -10.14 9.92
N THR A 28 -15.99 -11.12 10.08
CA THR A 28 -16.88 -11.26 11.23
C THR A 28 -16.86 -12.68 11.77
N PRO A 29 -16.89 -12.90 13.10
CA PRO A 29 -16.71 -14.21 13.72
C PRO A 29 -17.77 -15.25 13.33
N LYS A 30 -18.99 -14.82 12.96
CA LYS A 30 -20.08 -15.70 12.53
C LYS A 30 -20.23 -15.78 10.99
N MET A 31 -19.25 -15.32 10.21
CA MET A 31 -19.36 -15.31 8.75
C MET A 31 -19.34 -16.73 8.17
N LYS A 32 -20.34 -17.05 7.34
CA LYS A 32 -20.39 -18.34 6.64
C LYS A 32 -19.30 -18.40 5.55
N ALA A 33 -18.77 -19.60 5.30
CA ALA A 33 -17.74 -19.80 4.27
C ALA A 33 -18.20 -19.32 2.88
N THR A 34 -19.47 -19.54 2.53
CA THR A 34 -20.04 -19.09 1.25
C THR A 34 -20.07 -17.57 1.12
N GLU A 35 -20.46 -16.86 2.20
CA GLU A 35 -20.48 -15.40 2.24
C GLU A 35 -19.07 -14.85 2.08
N ARG A 36 -18.10 -15.42 2.78
CA ARG A 36 -16.68 -15.08 2.66
C ARG A 36 -16.14 -15.29 1.25
N ASN A 37 -16.48 -16.42 0.61
CA ASN A 37 -16.01 -16.72 -0.75
C ASN A 37 -16.60 -15.74 -1.77
N ASN A 38 -17.87 -15.37 -1.62
CA ASN A 38 -18.52 -14.37 -2.47
C ASN A 38 -17.92 -12.97 -2.27
N LEU A 39 -17.64 -12.61 -1.02
CA LEU A 39 -16.96 -11.37 -0.67
C LEU A 39 -15.57 -11.30 -1.32
N CYS A 40 -14.80 -12.39 -1.22
CA CYS A 40 -13.49 -12.50 -1.86
C CYS A 40 -13.59 -12.33 -3.38
N ARG A 41 -14.52 -13.05 -4.04
CA ARG A 41 -14.70 -12.94 -5.50
C ARG A 41 -15.04 -11.51 -5.93
N ARG A 42 -15.86 -10.80 -5.16
CA ARG A 42 -16.20 -9.41 -5.41
C ARG A 42 -14.98 -8.50 -5.31
N LEU A 43 -14.20 -8.64 -4.23
CA LEU A 43 -12.96 -7.88 -4.06
C LEU A 43 -11.93 -8.19 -5.16
N CYS A 44 -11.89 -9.43 -5.65
CA CYS A 44 -11.09 -9.79 -6.82
C CYS A 44 -11.59 -9.12 -8.10
N SER A 45 -12.90 -9.10 -8.34
CA SER A 45 -13.48 -8.42 -9.52
C SER A 45 -13.25 -6.90 -9.51
N GLN A 46 -13.08 -6.31 -8.34
CA GLN A 46 -12.77 -4.89 -8.16
C GLN A 46 -11.27 -4.59 -8.23
N GLY A 47 -10.41 -5.61 -8.31
CA GLY A 47 -8.96 -5.46 -8.38
C GLY A 47 -8.27 -5.22 -7.04
N PHE A 48 -8.99 -5.22 -5.91
CA PHE A 48 -8.40 -4.95 -4.59
C PHE A 48 -7.65 -6.13 -3.97
N VAL A 49 -8.01 -7.35 -4.36
CA VAL A 49 -7.42 -8.59 -3.82
C VAL A 49 -7.15 -9.54 -4.98
N ALA A 50 -5.98 -10.17 -5.00
CA ALA A 50 -5.69 -11.24 -5.93
C ALA A 50 -5.77 -12.59 -5.19
N SER A 51 -6.07 -13.65 -5.93
CA SER A 51 -6.30 -14.97 -5.37
C SER A 51 -5.58 -16.06 -6.14
N ALA A 52 -4.94 -16.98 -5.43
CA ALA A 52 -4.52 -18.25 -5.97
C ALA A 52 -5.71 -19.22 -5.94
N VAL A 53 -6.01 -19.81 -7.11
CA VAL A 53 -7.07 -20.80 -7.27
C VAL A 53 -6.47 -22.13 -7.67
N VAL A 54 -6.96 -23.18 -7.03
CA VAL A 54 -6.61 -24.57 -7.37
C VAL A 54 -7.86 -25.24 -7.92
N VAL A 55 -7.69 -26.02 -8.98
CA VAL A 55 -8.78 -26.77 -9.60
C VAL A 55 -9.13 -27.94 -8.69
N THR A 56 -10.37 -28.02 -8.21
CA THR A 56 -10.79 -29.13 -7.32
C THR A 56 -11.55 -30.22 -8.04
N LYS A 57 -12.21 -29.88 -9.14
CA LYS A 57 -12.92 -30.83 -9.99
C LYS A 57 -12.78 -30.45 -11.45
N PHE A 58 -12.53 -31.44 -12.28
CA PHE A 58 -12.46 -31.29 -13.72
C PHE A 58 -12.93 -32.58 -14.40
N LYS A 59 -13.32 -32.44 -15.67
CA LYS A 59 -13.78 -33.53 -16.52
C LYS A 59 -13.06 -33.50 -17.86
N ILE A 60 -12.99 -34.62 -18.55
CA ILE A 60 -12.43 -34.65 -19.89
C ILE A 60 -13.29 -33.81 -20.86
N ALA A 61 -12.63 -33.06 -21.74
CA ALA A 61 -13.29 -32.35 -22.82
C ALA A 61 -13.38 -33.24 -24.08
N PRO A 62 -14.25 -32.93 -25.05
CA PRO A 62 -14.36 -33.70 -26.30
C PRO A 62 -13.01 -33.91 -27.04
N PRO A 63 -12.12 -32.90 -27.11
CA PRO A 63 -10.79 -33.08 -27.69
C PRO A 63 -9.93 -34.11 -26.94
N GLY A 64 -9.89 -34.02 -25.60
CA GLY A 64 -9.15 -34.99 -24.77
C GLY A 64 -9.69 -36.41 -24.90
N LYS A 65 -11.01 -36.57 -25.03
CA LYS A 65 -11.65 -37.87 -25.24
C LYS A 65 -11.32 -38.47 -26.61
N SER A 66 -11.14 -37.62 -27.62
CA SER A 66 -10.72 -38.04 -28.96
C SER A 66 -9.25 -38.43 -28.97
N LEU A 67 -8.42 -37.70 -28.23
CA LEU A 67 -7.00 -37.99 -28.06
C LEU A 67 -6.77 -39.36 -27.41
N LEU A 68 -7.55 -39.72 -26.39
CA LEU A 68 -7.48 -41.06 -25.77
C LEU A 68 -7.90 -42.21 -26.70
N LYS A 69 -8.58 -41.93 -27.81
CA LYS A 69 -8.97 -42.94 -28.80
C LYS A 69 -7.95 -43.11 -29.93
N LEU A 70 -6.97 -42.21 -30.03
CA LEU A 70 -5.87 -42.29 -30.99
C LEU A 70 -4.73 -43.11 -30.36
N ASP A 71 -4.30 -44.18 -31.03
CA ASP A 71 -3.14 -44.98 -30.58
C ASP A 71 -1.83 -44.16 -30.53
N ALA A 72 -1.79 -42.99 -31.16
CA ALA A 72 -0.68 -42.04 -31.12
C ALA A 72 -0.67 -41.13 -29.86
N ALA A 73 -1.57 -41.34 -28.89
CA ALA A 73 -1.65 -40.52 -27.68
C ALA A 73 -0.32 -40.49 -26.88
N GLY A 74 0.49 -41.56 -26.97
CA GLY A 74 1.78 -41.69 -26.29
C GLY A 74 2.88 -40.75 -26.77
N SER A 75 2.82 -40.24 -28.02
CA SER A 75 3.88 -39.38 -28.58
C SER A 75 3.56 -37.88 -28.49
N LEU A 76 2.29 -37.51 -28.32
CA LEU A 76 1.81 -36.13 -28.32
C LEU A 76 1.60 -35.56 -26.90
N VAL A 77 1.64 -36.40 -25.88
CA VAL A 77 1.23 -36.09 -24.52
C VAL A 77 2.18 -36.76 -23.54
N LYS A 78 2.61 -36.04 -22.49
CA LYS A 78 3.52 -36.59 -21.47
C LYS A 78 2.84 -37.71 -20.68
N GLU A 79 3.62 -38.61 -20.10
CA GLU A 79 3.08 -39.73 -19.32
C GLU A 79 2.20 -39.27 -18.13
N GLU A 80 2.62 -38.21 -17.44
CA GLU A 80 1.85 -37.57 -16.36
C GLU A 80 0.51 -36.98 -16.87
N GLU A 81 0.51 -36.38 -18.07
CA GLU A 81 -0.68 -35.81 -18.70
C GLU A 81 -1.66 -36.92 -19.15
N LEU A 82 -1.14 -38.04 -19.68
CA LEU A 82 -1.93 -39.21 -20.05
C LEU A 82 -2.61 -39.84 -18.83
N GLN A 83 -1.92 -39.95 -17.70
CA GLN A 83 -2.51 -40.43 -16.45
C GLN A 83 -3.70 -39.55 -16.02
N VAL A 84 -3.57 -38.22 -16.12
CA VAL A 84 -4.66 -37.29 -15.81
C VAL A 84 -5.84 -37.46 -16.77
N LEU A 85 -5.58 -37.59 -18.08
CA LEU A 85 -6.63 -37.79 -19.09
C LEU A 85 -7.35 -39.12 -18.91
N GLN A 86 -6.62 -40.22 -18.69
CA GLN A 86 -7.20 -41.54 -18.43
C GLN A 86 -8.03 -41.56 -17.15
N ALA A 87 -7.56 -40.91 -16.08
CA ALA A 87 -8.29 -40.83 -14.81
C ALA A 87 -9.62 -40.07 -14.95
N CYS A 88 -9.68 -39.04 -15.80
CA CYS A 88 -10.91 -38.24 -16.03
C CYS A 88 -11.77 -38.70 -17.21
N ALA A 89 -11.39 -39.79 -17.89
CA ALA A 89 -12.05 -40.29 -19.09
C ALA A 89 -13.51 -40.74 -18.87
N LYS A 90 -13.79 -41.31 -17.69
CA LYS A 90 -15.10 -41.91 -17.36
C LYS A 90 -15.96 -41.06 -16.42
N ARG A 91 -15.35 -40.18 -15.61
CA ARG A 91 -16.06 -39.37 -14.60
C ARG A 91 -15.32 -38.10 -14.25
N THR A 92 -16.02 -37.16 -13.63
CA THR A 92 -15.41 -35.99 -12.98
C THR A 92 -14.54 -36.47 -11.82
N ILE A 93 -13.30 -36.00 -11.78
CA ILE A 93 -12.32 -36.39 -10.75
C ILE A 93 -11.75 -35.17 -10.02
N SER A 94 -11.18 -35.43 -8.86
CA SER A 94 -10.45 -34.45 -8.06
C SER A 94 -8.94 -34.76 -8.07
N PRO A 95 -8.08 -33.73 -8.07
CA PRO A 95 -6.63 -33.89 -8.18
C PRO A 95 -6.02 -34.90 -7.19
N ARG A 96 -6.43 -34.82 -5.93
CA ARG A 96 -5.93 -35.68 -4.83
C ARG A 96 -5.99 -37.19 -5.06
N LYS A 97 -6.71 -37.68 -6.08
CA LYS A 97 -6.84 -39.11 -6.38
C LYS A 97 -5.88 -39.63 -7.45
N MET A 98 -4.96 -38.82 -7.98
CA MET A 98 -4.15 -39.19 -9.14
C MET A 98 -2.70 -39.60 -8.85
N GLY A 99 -2.25 -39.64 -7.59
CA GLY A 99 -0.90 -40.13 -7.25
C GLY A 99 0.28 -39.28 -7.74
N ILE A 100 0.01 -38.12 -8.33
CA ILE A 100 1.01 -37.14 -8.79
C ILE A 100 1.32 -36.17 -7.63
N PRO A 101 2.58 -35.74 -7.44
CA PRO A 101 2.93 -34.69 -6.47
C PRO A 101 2.11 -33.41 -6.65
N ASP A 102 1.59 -32.86 -5.55
CA ASP A 102 0.66 -31.70 -5.56
C ASP A 102 1.19 -30.50 -6.38
N ASP A 103 2.50 -30.23 -6.33
CA ASP A 103 3.13 -29.09 -7.02
C ASP A 103 3.10 -29.23 -8.56
N LYS A 104 3.34 -30.44 -9.09
CA LYS A 104 3.31 -30.71 -10.54
C LYS A 104 1.90 -30.95 -11.03
N GLN A 105 1.06 -31.55 -10.20
CA GLN A 105 -0.30 -31.93 -10.55
C GLN A 105 -1.14 -30.74 -10.99
N GLN A 106 -1.05 -29.61 -10.28
CA GLN A 106 -1.85 -28.43 -10.61
C GLN A 106 -1.37 -27.75 -11.91
N LEU A 107 -0.07 -27.79 -12.19
CA LEU A 107 0.51 -27.29 -13.44
C LEU A 107 0.05 -28.12 -14.64
N VAL A 108 0.10 -29.45 -14.52
CA VAL A 108 -0.38 -30.37 -15.56
C VAL A 108 -1.87 -30.17 -15.85
N ILE A 109 -2.70 -30.02 -14.82
CA ILE A 109 -4.13 -29.72 -14.97
C ILE A 109 -4.35 -28.37 -15.66
N GLN A 110 -3.56 -27.35 -15.34
CA GLN A 110 -3.65 -26.05 -16.02
C GLN A 110 -3.26 -26.16 -17.49
N ASP A 111 -2.16 -26.82 -17.83
CA ASP A 111 -1.71 -27.02 -19.21
C ASP A 111 -2.78 -27.75 -20.04
N LEU A 112 -3.28 -28.87 -19.52
CA LEU A 112 -4.36 -29.64 -20.17
C LEU A 112 -5.65 -28.83 -20.34
N SER A 113 -5.96 -27.95 -19.39
CA SER A 113 -7.12 -27.06 -19.48
C SER A 113 -6.91 -25.96 -20.52
N GLN A 114 -5.70 -25.40 -20.62
CA GLN A 114 -5.35 -24.39 -21.63
C GLN A 114 -5.38 -24.97 -23.04
N ARG A 115 -4.92 -26.22 -23.20
CA ARG A 115 -4.99 -26.99 -24.45
C ARG A 115 -6.41 -27.47 -24.79
N GLY A 116 -7.40 -27.18 -23.95
CA GLY A 116 -8.79 -27.58 -24.16
C GLY A 116 -9.04 -29.08 -24.08
N LEU A 117 -8.10 -29.85 -23.52
CA LEU A 117 -8.21 -31.31 -23.38
C LEU A 117 -9.07 -31.70 -22.18
N ILE A 118 -9.12 -30.84 -21.15
CA ILE A 118 -10.00 -30.98 -19.99
C ILE A 118 -10.82 -29.71 -19.77
N LYS A 119 -12.00 -29.88 -19.17
CA LYS A 119 -12.88 -28.80 -18.73
C LYS A 119 -12.92 -28.75 -17.21
N VAL A 120 -12.50 -27.63 -16.64
CA VAL A 120 -12.62 -27.39 -15.20
C VAL A 120 -14.08 -27.20 -14.81
N VAL A 121 -14.48 -27.86 -13.73
CA VAL A 121 -15.85 -27.83 -13.18
C VAL A 121 -15.90 -26.96 -11.92
N GLU A 122 -14.87 -27.02 -11.08
CA GLU A 122 -14.85 -26.32 -9.81
C GLU A 122 -13.45 -25.80 -9.46
N TYR A 123 -13.39 -24.56 -8.98
CA TYR A 123 -12.19 -23.92 -8.46
C TYR A 123 -12.35 -23.68 -6.95
N LYS A 124 -11.24 -23.81 -6.22
CA LYS A 124 -11.16 -23.43 -4.82
C LYS A 124 -10.07 -22.39 -4.64
N ILE A 125 -10.43 -21.27 -4.02
CA ILE A 125 -9.47 -20.25 -3.61
C ILE A 125 -8.68 -20.81 -2.42
N THR A 126 -7.38 -20.93 -2.58
CA THR A 126 -6.46 -21.40 -1.54
C THR A 126 -5.89 -20.23 -0.77
N GLU A 127 -5.29 -19.28 -1.49
CA GLU A 127 -4.63 -18.11 -0.93
C GLU A 127 -5.13 -16.83 -1.58
N ILE A 128 -5.01 -15.76 -0.81
CA ILE A 128 -5.41 -14.42 -1.20
C ILE A 128 -4.37 -13.42 -0.70
N TRP A 129 -4.15 -12.36 -1.48
CA TRP A 129 -3.27 -11.27 -1.08
C TRP A 129 -3.80 -9.93 -1.56
N LEU A 130 -3.42 -8.88 -0.83
CA LEU A 130 -3.77 -7.51 -1.19
C LEU A 130 -2.97 -7.09 -2.44
N THR A 131 -3.65 -6.53 -3.44
CA THR A 131 -2.99 -5.98 -4.62
C THR A 131 -2.43 -4.59 -4.32
N GLU A 132 -1.63 -4.05 -5.23
CA GLU A 132 -1.18 -2.64 -5.15
C GLU A 132 -2.38 -1.69 -5.14
N GLN A 133 -3.36 -1.91 -6.01
CA GLN A 133 -4.61 -1.13 -6.04
C GLN A 133 -5.37 -1.23 -4.71
N GLY A 134 -5.44 -2.41 -4.09
CA GLY A 134 -6.06 -2.59 -2.78
C GLY A 134 -5.32 -1.85 -1.66
N GLN A 135 -3.99 -1.81 -1.72
CA GLN A 135 -3.17 -1.03 -0.79
C GLN A 135 -3.41 0.47 -1.00
N GLN A 136 -3.37 0.95 -2.24
CA GLN A 136 -3.59 2.36 -2.58
C GLN A 136 -4.98 2.84 -2.16
N TYR A 137 -6.01 2.03 -2.41
CA TYR A 137 -7.36 2.32 -1.93
C TYR A 137 -7.40 2.53 -0.41
N LEU A 138 -6.71 1.68 0.36
CA LEU A 138 -6.64 1.83 1.81
C LEU A 138 -5.87 3.10 2.22
N LEU A 139 -4.88 3.55 1.47
CA LEU A 139 -4.12 4.77 1.81
C LEU A 139 -4.94 6.04 1.55
N GLU A 140 -5.67 6.07 0.44
CA GLU A 140 -6.35 7.27 -0.05
C GLU A 140 -7.75 7.44 0.54
N HIS A 141 -8.47 6.33 0.74
CA HIS A 141 -9.91 6.36 1.02
C HIS A 141 -10.28 5.76 2.38
N TYR A 142 -9.30 5.31 3.18
CA TYR A 142 -9.59 4.83 4.52
C TYR A 142 -9.75 5.99 5.50
N GLU A 143 -11.00 6.25 5.88
CA GLU A 143 -11.33 7.16 6.96
C GLU A 143 -11.66 6.36 8.22
N CYS A 144 -11.02 6.71 9.34
CA CYS A 144 -11.33 6.13 10.65
C CYS A 144 -12.55 6.83 11.28
N ASN A 145 -13.63 6.99 10.52
CA ASN A 145 -14.88 7.60 10.96
C ASN A 145 -15.93 6.56 11.39
N SER A 146 -15.53 5.30 11.52
CA SER A 146 -16.45 4.27 11.98
C SER A 146 -16.61 4.33 13.50
N THR A 147 -17.83 4.60 13.97
CA THR A 147 -18.33 4.26 15.31
C THR A 147 -18.45 2.75 15.54
N SER A 148 -17.88 1.92 14.65
CA SER A 148 -18.02 0.47 14.72
C SER A 148 -17.12 -0.08 15.83
N GLU A 149 -17.72 -0.77 16.81
CA GLU A 149 -17.07 -1.41 17.97
C GLU A 149 -16.04 -2.53 17.60
N HIS A 150 -15.56 -2.56 16.36
CA HIS A 150 -15.05 -3.77 15.72
C HIS A 150 -13.73 -3.56 14.94
N ILE A 151 -13.11 -2.38 15.01
CA ILE A 151 -11.72 -2.18 14.55
C ILE A 151 -10.81 -2.30 15.78
N HIS A 152 -10.18 -3.47 15.94
CA HIS A 152 -9.27 -3.70 17.07
C HIS A 152 -7.96 -2.92 16.87
N LEU A 153 -7.32 -2.52 17.97
CA LEU A 153 -6.02 -1.81 17.99
C LEU A 153 -4.98 -2.47 17.06
N LYS A 154 -4.98 -3.80 16.98
CA LYS A 154 -4.11 -4.56 16.07
C LYS A 154 -4.29 -4.15 14.59
N MET A 155 -5.53 -3.99 14.12
CA MET A 155 -5.80 -3.58 12.73
C MET A 155 -5.30 -2.17 12.45
N LEU A 156 -5.41 -1.26 13.44
CA LEU A 156 -4.85 0.08 13.34
C LEU A 156 -3.31 0.03 13.26
N THR A 157 -2.67 -0.78 14.11
CA THR A 157 -1.21 -0.97 14.06
C THR A 157 -0.75 -1.53 12.72
N ASP A 158 -1.47 -2.49 12.15
CA ASP A 158 -1.16 -3.07 10.85
C ASP A 158 -1.35 -2.05 9.71
N TYR A 159 -2.37 -1.19 9.81
CA TYR A 159 -2.57 -0.06 8.89
C TYR A 159 -1.47 1.01 9.01
N LEU A 160 -1.07 1.40 10.22
CA LEU A 160 0.05 2.32 10.43
C LEU A 160 1.36 1.76 9.87
N ARG A 161 1.55 0.44 9.94
CA ARG A 161 2.71 -0.23 9.30
C ARG A 161 2.68 -0.09 7.78
N LEU A 162 1.50 -0.22 7.17
CA LEU A 162 1.31 0.04 5.73
C LEU A 162 1.69 1.49 5.38
N LEU A 163 1.15 2.48 6.11
CA LEU A 163 1.44 3.90 5.88
C LEU A 163 2.93 4.21 5.96
N ARG A 164 3.62 3.72 6.99
CA ARG A 164 5.07 3.91 7.14
C ARG A 164 5.85 3.26 5.99
N ARG A 165 5.44 2.07 5.54
CA ARG A 165 6.08 1.38 4.42
C ARG A 165 5.92 2.19 3.13
N PHE A 166 4.76 2.74 2.85
CA PHE A 166 4.55 3.57 1.66
C PHE A 166 5.36 4.87 1.70
N GLN A 167 5.46 5.51 2.87
CA GLN A 167 6.36 6.66 3.05
C GLN A 167 7.84 6.29 2.90
N GLY A 168 8.24 5.09 3.34
CA GLY A 168 9.59 4.56 3.17
C GLY A 168 9.92 4.22 1.71
N VAL A 169 9.00 3.56 0.99
CA VAL A 169 9.16 3.23 -0.44
C VAL A 169 9.21 4.49 -1.30
N ALA A 170 8.41 5.53 -0.99
CA ALA A 170 8.51 6.82 -1.63
C ALA A 170 9.89 7.49 -1.43
N ARG A 171 10.56 7.20 -0.31
CA ARG A 171 11.92 7.69 -0.02
C ARG A 171 12.99 6.87 -0.73
N GLU A 172 12.83 5.55 -0.81
CA GLU A 172 13.75 4.63 -1.50
C GLU A 172 13.68 4.76 -3.03
N GLN A 173 12.50 5.04 -3.62
CA GLN A 173 12.36 5.27 -5.06
C GLN A 173 13.02 6.57 -5.53
N VAL A 174 13.04 7.61 -4.67
CA VAL A 174 13.79 8.84 -4.91
C VAL A 174 15.32 8.58 -4.87
N GLN A 175 15.76 7.66 -4.01
CA GLN A 175 17.16 7.23 -3.90
C GLN A 175 17.60 6.23 -5.00
N SER A 176 16.67 5.45 -5.56
CA SER A 176 16.98 4.45 -6.61
C SER A 176 16.95 5.04 -8.02
N ALA A 177 16.09 6.04 -8.27
CA ALA A 177 16.12 6.82 -9.52
C ALA A 177 17.40 7.66 -9.68
N THR A 178 18.15 7.87 -8.59
CA THR A 178 19.48 8.51 -8.61
C THR A 178 20.63 7.54 -8.90
N ALA A 179 20.41 6.22 -8.87
CA ALA A 179 21.46 5.22 -9.05
C ALA A 179 21.66 4.77 -10.52
N GLU A 180 20.63 4.82 -11.38
CA GLU A 180 20.74 4.37 -12.78
C GLU A 180 21.25 5.45 -13.76
N SER A 181 21.34 6.72 -13.32
CA SER A 181 21.87 7.81 -14.15
C SER A 181 23.36 8.12 -13.93
N GLN A 182 24.09 7.29 -13.15
CA GLN A 182 25.47 7.57 -12.72
C GLN A 182 26.57 6.77 -13.45
N LYS A 183 26.33 6.25 -14.67
CA LYS A 183 27.39 5.51 -15.40
C LYS A 183 28.08 6.28 -16.53
N LEU A 184 27.70 7.53 -16.84
CA LEU A 184 28.47 8.34 -17.78
C LEU A 184 28.64 9.77 -17.28
N VAL A 185 29.89 10.23 -17.40
CA VAL A 185 30.39 11.59 -17.21
C VAL A 185 30.73 11.96 -15.77
N ALA A 186 31.80 11.34 -15.29
CA ALA A 186 32.72 11.99 -14.37
C ALA A 186 33.26 13.27 -15.02
N THR A 187 32.83 14.45 -14.58
CA THR A 187 33.69 15.59 -14.21
C THR A 187 32.85 16.76 -13.70
N GLU A 188 33.18 17.19 -12.48
CA GLU A 188 33.02 18.57 -11.96
C GLU A 188 31.61 19.13 -11.71
N LYS A 189 31.08 18.94 -10.50
CA LYS A 189 30.95 20.00 -9.45
C LYS A 189 29.94 19.62 -8.37
N LEU A 190 30.46 19.58 -7.13
CA LEU A 190 29.86 20.07 -5.88
C LEU A 190 28.55 19.41 -5.40
N VAL A 191 28.75 18.33 -4.63
CA VAL A 191 28.17 18.03 -3.30
C VAL A 191 26.82 18.71 -2.97
N VAL A 192 25.72 17.96 -3.06
CA VAL A 192 24.54 18.18 -2.20
C VAL A 192 24.14 16.85 -1.59
N SER A 193 24.61 16.66 -0.37
CA SER A 193 24.23 15.64 0.58
C SER A 193 22.78 15.80 1.02
N GLU A 194 22.11 14.70 1.35
CA GLU A 194 20.91 14.69 2.20
C GLU A 194 21.23 15.25 3.61
N SER A 195 21.37 16.56 3.75
CA SER A 195 21.52 17.22 5.04
C SER A 195 20.34 18.15 5.31
N LYS A 196 20.00 18.30 6.59
CA LYS A 196 18.94 19.16 7.13
C LYS A 196 18.84 20.47 6.33
N PRO A 197 17.62 20.97 6.03
CA PRO A 197 17.47 22.22 5.29
C PRO A 197 18.29 23.30 5.99
N THR A 198 19.28 23.83 5.26
CA THR A 198 20.18 24.86 5.76
C THR A 198 19.37 26.13 6.03
N ASP A 199 19.82 26.96 6.96
CA ASP A 199 19.15 28.20 7.36
C ASP A 199 18.78 29.08 6.14
N ALA A 200 19.65 29.12 5.12
CA ALA A 200 19.39 29.80 3.84
C ALA A 200 18.20 29.22 3.05
N ALA A 201 18.00 27.90 3.08
CA ALA A 201 16.87 27.24 2.42
C ALA A 201 15.55 27.51 3.19
N ILE A 202 15.61 27.61 4.51
CA ILE A 202 14.45 27.99 5.34
C ILE A 202 14.06 29.43 5.05
N LEU A 203 15.03 30.34 4.90
CA LEU A 203 14.77 31.74 4.55
C LEU A 203 14.15 31.88 3.15
N GLN A 204 14.65 31.14 2.15
CA GLN A 204 14.03 31.13 0.82
C GLN A 204 12.59 30.62 0.89
N LEU A 205 12.33 29.58 1.69
CA LEU A 205 10.98 29.07 1.87
C LEU A 205 10.05 30.09 2.54
N ILE A 206 10.54 30.87 3.51
CA ILE A 206 9.77 31.96 4.14
C ILE A 206 9.39 33.01 3.09
N LYS A 207 10.33 33.41 2.21
CA LYS A 207 10.08 34.36 1.12
C LYS A 207 9.04 33.84 0.12
N ASP A 208 9.17 32.59 -0.28
CA ASP A 208 8.23 31.95 -1.21
C ASP A 208 6.83 31.85 -0.61
N LEU A 209 6.72 31.52 0.68
CA LEU A 209 5.45 31.44 1.39
C LEU A 209 4.80 32.81 1.58
N ASP A 210 5.57 33.84 1.91
CA ASP A 210 5.05 35.20 2.04
C ASP A 210 4.51 35.73 0.71
N ASN A 211 5.24 35.51 -0.39
CA ASN A 211 4.81 35.86 -1.74
C ASN A 211 3.56 35.08 -2.17
N LYS A 212 3.49 33.79 -1.86
CA LYS A 212 2.39 32.91 -2.27
C LYS A 212 1.09 33.18 -1.50
N LEU A 213 1.20 33.48 -0.21
CA LEU A 213 0.05 33.75 0.65
C LEU A 213 -0.33 35.23 0.65
N GLY A 214 0.50 36.10 0.07
CA GLY A 214 0.27 37.54 0.03
C GLY A 214 0.23 38.14 1.43
N THR A 215 1.00 37.59 2.37
CA THR A 215 0.95 37.97 3.79
C THR A 215 1.65 39.29 4.08
N ASN A 216 2.14 40.00 3.05
CA ASN A 216 2.76 41.32 3.14
C ASN A 216 3.76 41.42 4.29
N ASN A 217 4.67 40.45 4.37
CA ASN A 217 5.72 40.40 5.37
C ASN A 217 5.24 40.11 6.82
N TYR A 218 4.09 39.45 6.96
CA TYR A 218 3.52 38.99 8.24
C TYR A 218 3.13 37.52 8.15
N LEU A 219 4.11 36.65 7.88
CA LEU A 219 3.86 35.22 7.66
C LEU A 219 3.63 34.49 9.00
N PRO A 220 2.48 33.83 9.21
CA PRO A 220 2.29 33.00 10.40
C PRO A 220 3.19 31.74 10.41
N ILE A 221 3.84 31.47 11.55
CA ILE A 221 4.80 30.36 11.74
C ILE A 221 4.17 28.98 11.44
N PHE A 222 2.86 28.83 11.66
CA PHE A 222 2.19 27.54 11.44
C PHE A 222 2.22 27.09 9.96
N HIS A 223 2.24 28.02 9.00
CA HIS A 223 2.37 27.66 7.58
C HIS A 223 3.75 27.07 7.28
N LEU A 224 4.79 27.67 7.85
CA LEU A 224 6.16 27.16 7.73
C LEU A 224 6.29 25.78 8.39
N ARG A 225 5.69 25.60 9.58
CA ARG A 225 5.65 24.30 10.26
C ARG A 225 4.94 23.24 9.43
N GLN A 226 3.78 23.55 8.84
CA GLN A 226 3.04 22.59 8.03
C GLN A 226 3.86 22.08 6.83
N GLN A 227 4.65 22.95 6.20
CA GLN A 227 5.51 22.55 5.08
C GLN A 227 6.77 21.79 5.52
N LEU A 228 7.33 22.13 6.68
CA LEU A 228 8.56 21.54 7.18
C LEU A 228 8.36 20.41 8.20
N GLN A 229 7.11 20.05 8.53
CA GLN A 229 6.79 18.97 9.49
C GLN A 229 7.36 17.61 9.06
N SER A 230 7.57 17.41 7.75
CA SER A 230 8.18 16.19 7.20
C SER A 230 9.71 16.19 7.24
N LYS A 231 10.34 17.37 7.43
CA LYS A 231 11.79 17.57 7.30
C LYS A 231 12.50 17.97 8.58
N LEU A 232 11.81 18.62 9.53
CA LEU A 232 12.39 19.13 10.78
C LEU A 232 11.43 18.94 11.95
N SER A 233 12.00 18.72 13.15
CA SER A 233 11.21 18.79 14.39
C SER A 233 10.79 20.23 14.71
N GLN A 234 9.77 20.38 15.58
CA GLN A 234 9.32 21.70 16.01
C GLN A 234 10.45 22.49 16.68
N GLU A 235 11.25 21.84 17.53
CA GLU A 235 12.36 22.46 18.25
C GLU A 235 13.51 22.86 17.31
N GLU A 236 13.80 22.03 16.30
CA GLU A 236 14.84 22.32 15.31
C GLU A 236 14.48 23.52 14.42
N LEU A 237 13.21 23.65 14.04
CA LEU A 237 12.72 24.82 13.31
C LEU A 237 12.80 26.08 14.16
N ASP A 238 12.41 25.99 15.44
CA ASP A 238 12.46 27.15 16.36
C ASP A 238 13.91 27.63 16.53
N GLN A 239 14.86 26.70 16.68
CA GLN A 239 16.29 27.02 16.72
C GLN A 239 16.80 27.64 15.41
N ALA A 240 16.30 27.21 14.25
CA ALA A 240 16.64 27.82 12.96
C ALA A 240 16.10 29.26 12.86
N LEU A 241 14.85 29.49 13.28
CA LEU A 241 14.26 30.83 13.30
C LEU A 241 15.00 31.77 14.26
N TYR A 242 15.39 31.30 15.45
CA TYR A 242 16.22 32.11 16.35
C TYR A 242 17.60 32.44 15.77
N ARG A 243 18.21 31.52 15.00
CA ARG A 243 19.48 31.78 14.31
C ARG A 243 19.32 32.83 13.20
N LEU A 244 18.25 32.74 12.40
CA LEU A 244 17.92 33.71 11.36
C LEU A 244 17.58 35.08 11.94
N GLN A 245 16.88 35.14 13.08
CA GLN A 245 16.61 36.39 13.79
C GLN A 245 17.89 37.03 14.31
N LYS A 246 18.82 36.23 14.87
CA LYS A 246 20.13 36.71 15.31
C LYS A 246 21.00 37.22 14.17
N GLN A 247 20.78 36.75 12.95
CA GLN A 247 21.44 37.22 11.73
C GLN A 247 20.72 38.43 11.09
N GLU A 248 19.73 39.02 11.77
CA GLU A 248 18.94 40.16 11.30
C GLU A 248 18.26 39.92 9.94
N GLN A 249 17.93 38.67 9.63
CA GLN A 249 17.27 38.31 8.39
C GLN A 249 15.74 38.22 8.53
N ILE A 250 15.27 38.00 9.75
CA ILE A 250 13.86 37.95 10.09
C ILE A 250 13.60 38.58 11.47
N GLU A 251 12.38 39.04 11.68
CA GLU A 251 11.84 39.47 12.96
C GLU A 251 10.66 38.58 13.36
N LEU A 252 10.62 38.18 14.64
CA LEU A 252 9.54 37.37 15.18
C LEU A 252 8.61 38.25 16.03
N SER A 253 7.35 38.33 15.62
CA SER A 253 6.32 39.14 16.26
C SER A 253 5.31 38.26 17.00
N ALA A 254 4.84 38.74 18.15
CA ALA A 254 3.89 38.02 19.01
C ALA A 254 2.44 38.19 18.54
N LEU A 255 1.59 37.19 18.81
CA LEU A 255 0.17 37.27 18.52
C LEU A 255 -0.56 38.15 19.55
N VAL A 256 -1.11 39.29 19.10
CA VAL A 256 -1.87 40.21 19.95
C VAL A 256 -3.38 39.88 19.95
N HIS A 257 -3.93 39.41 18.82
CA HIS A 257 -5.35 39.11 18.66
C HIS A 257 -5.56 37.65 18.24
N THR A 258 -6.15 36.85 19.13
CA THR A 258 -6.38 35.41 18.92
C THR A 258 -7.68 35.08 18.19
N GLN A 259 -8.55 36.06 17.94
CA GLN A 259 -9.92 35.86 17.44
C GLN A 259 -10.00 35.23 16.03
N ASN A 260 -8.93 35.35 15.24
CA ASN A 260 -8.88 34.87 13.86
C ASN A 260 -8.18 33.51 13.70
N TYR A 261 -7.74 32.87 14.80
CA TYR A 261 -6.92 31.67 14.76
C TYR A 261 -7.51 30.55 15.62
N THR A 262 -7.43 29.31 15.13
CA THR A 262 -7.87 28.16 15.90
C THR A 262 -6.91 27.89 17.07
N PRO A 263 -7.36 27.19 18.13
CA PRO A 263 -6.48 26.83 19.24
C PRO A 263 -5.24 26.04 18.80
N GLU A 264 -5.38 25.20 17.77
CA GLU A 264 -4.28 24.43 17.17
C GLU A 264 -3.26 25.33 16.47
N GLN A 265 -3.72 26.33 15.71
CA GLN A 265 -2.87 27.32 15.07
C GLN A 265 -2.12 28.16 16.11
N ILE A 266 -2.82 28.62 17.15
CA ILE A 266 -2.21 29.37 18.27
C ILE A 266 -1.14 28.52 18.97
N ASN A 267 -1.39 27.22 19.13
CA ASN A 267 -0.43 26.30 19.75
C ASN A 267 0.79 25.99 18.89
N ALA A 268 0.75 26.27 17.59
CA ALA A 268 1.91 26.19 16.71
C ALA A 268 2.87 27.40 16.86
N GLY A 269 2.50 28.45 17.59
CA GLY A 269 3.42 29.55 17.93
C GLY A 269 4.56 29.12 18.86
N ILE A 270 5.67 29.86 18.86
CA ILE A 270 6.82 29.59 19.74
C ILE A 270 6.51 30.13 21.14
N ASN A 271 6.61 29.27 22.15
CA ASN A 271 6.33 29.64 23.54
C ASN A 271 7.43 30.55 24.09
N GLN A 272 7.03 31.68 24.68
CA GLN A 272 7.94 32.60 25.39
C GLN A 272 7.81 32.41 26.91
N ARG A 273 8.87 32.76 27.65
CA ARG A 273 8.86 32.72 29.13
C ARG A 273 7.92 33.77 29.74
N VAL A 274 7.69 34.88 29.04
CA VAL A 274 6.80 35.98 29.44
C VAL A 274 6.17 36.55 28.17
N GLY A 275 4.85 36.73 28.16
CA GLY A 275 4.11 37.33 27.02
C GLY A 275 3.42 36.32 26.09
N SER A 276 2.83 36.85 25.01
CA SER A 276 2.15 36.07 23.98
C SER A 276 3.13 35.24 23.16
N LYS A 277 2.66 34.13 22.58
CA LYS A 277 3.50 33.27 21.70
C LYS A 277 3.99 34.06 20.48
N LEU A 278 5.25 33.85 20.09
CA LEU A 278 5.74 34.32 18.80
C LEU A 278 5.00 33.59 17.70
N PHE A 279 4.48 34.35 16.75
CA PHE A 279 3.50 33.82 15.80
C PHE A 279 3.74 34.29 14.38
N PHE A 280 4.26 35.50 14.18
CA PHE A 280 4.52 36.06 12.86
C PHE A 280 6.02 36.15 12.59
N ILE A 281 6.38 35.89 11.33
CA ILE A 281 7.72 36.07 10.78
C ILE A 281 7.64 37.25 9.81
N GLN A 282 8.52 38.21 9.99
CA GLN A 282 8.72 39.35 9.10
C GLN A 282 10.14 39.25 8.54
N LEU A 283 10.31 39.42 7.24
CA LEU A 283 11.61 39.51 6.58
C LEU A 283 12.15 40.94 6.71
N ILE A 284 13.44 41.07 6.97
CA ILE A 284 14.15 42.36 7.02
C ILE A 284 14.86 42.61 5.69
#